data_AF-A0A521VER2-F1
#
_entry.id   AF-A0A521VER2-F1
#
_cell.length_a   1.000
_cell.length_b   1.000
_cell.length_c   1.000
_cell.angle_alpha   90.00
_cell.angle_beta   90.00
_cell.angle_gamma   90.00
#
_symmetry.space_group_name_H-M   'P 1'
#
loop_
_entity.id
_entity.type
_entity.pdbx_description
1 polymer ?
#
loop_
_entity_poly.entity_id
_entity_poly.type
_entity_poly.pdbx_seq_one_letter_code
_entity_poly.pdbx_strand_id
1 'polypeptide(L)'
;MIRFTLFALMAWGQAQAQGTPAEKIETLWNCKDTDGRTTLTNQQSDTVGKNCRIVSQQRVTVVPAPSKSAAKSPANFPKESVNDRAAARERQRQTLEREMAQEQDLLATAKRKLAEQEAIRSGDEKNYARVLERLRPYQDAVEVHTKNIEALKRELANLYR
;
A
#
# COMPACT_ATOMS: atom_id res chain seq x y z
N MET A 1 -47.20 27.81 45.07
CA MET A 1 -46.48 28.98 44.54
C MET A 1 -45.20 28.46 43.88
N ILE A 2 -45.27 27.83 42.71
CA ILE A 2 -45.09 28.41 41.35
C ILE A 2 -43.98 29.47 41.30
N ARG A 3 -42.83 29.12 40.74
CA ARG A 3 -42.10 29.98 39.78
C ARG A 3 -41.29 29.10 38.81
N PHE A 4 -41.86 28.98 37.62
CA PHE A 4 -41.20 28.61 36.37
C PHE A 4 -40.16 29.69 36.02
N THR A 5 -38.94 29.29 35.67
CA THR A 5 -38.04 30.11 34.86
C THR A 5 -37.36 29.22 33.83
N LEU A 6 -37.85 29.31 32.59
CA LEU A 6 -37.16 28.91 31.38
C LEU A 6 -35.85 29.70 31.26
N PHE A 7 -34.75 29.03 30.95
CA PHE A 7 -33.59 29.68 30.32
C PHE A 7 -33.25 28.96 29.02
N ALA A 8 -33.31 29.73 27.95
CA ALA A 8 -33.23 29.32 26.57
C ALA A 8 -31.83 28.83 26.20
N LEU A 9 -31.78 27.75 25.41
CA LEU A 9 -30.58 27.29 24.72
C LEU A 9 -30.11 28.38 23.73
N MET A 10 -28.94 28.97 23.97
CA MET A 10 -28.20 29.69 22.94
C MET A 10 -27.53 28.67 22.01
N ALA A 11 -28.06 28.57 20.79
CA ALA A 11 -27.50 27.78 19.72
C ALA A 11 -26.11 28.30 19.33
N TRP A 12 -25.10 27.44 19.40
CA TRP A 12 -23.78 27.69 18.85
C TRP A 12 -23.84 27.53 17.33
N GLY A 13 -23.83 28.64 16.61
CA GLY A 13 -23.65 28.65 15.16
C GLY A 13 -22.20 28.35 14.80
N GLN A 14 -21.92 27.15 14.31
CA GLN A 14 -20.62 26.80 13.74
C GLN A 14 -20.54 27.36 12.31
N ALA A 15 -19.79 28.45 12.13
CA ALA A 15 -19.40 28.93 10.81
C ALA A 15 -18.36 27.95 10.22
N GLN A 16 -18.72 27.24 9.15
CA GLN A 16 -17.79 26.41 8.40
C GLN A 16 -16.89 27.30 7.55
N ALA A 17 -15.57 27.26 7.82
CA ALA A 17 -14.56 27.88 7.00
C ALA A 17 -14.51 27.19 5.61
N GLN A 18 -14.90 27.91 4.57
CA GLN A 18 -14.74 27.47 3.19
C GLN A 18 -13.26 27.61 2.81
N GLY A 19 -12.62 26.52 2.42
CA GLY A 19 -11.23 26.53 1.95
C GLY A 19 -11.10 27.40 0.70
N THR A 20 -10.18 28.37 0.74
CA THR A 20 -9.87 29.23 -0.40
C THR A 20 -9.25 28.40 -1.53
N PRO A 21 -9.74 28.52 -2.79
CA PRO A 21 -9.12 27.82 -3.91
C PRO A 21 -7.66 28.25 -4.05
N ALA A 22 -6.75 27.28 -4.13
CA ALA A 22 -5.35 27.56 -4.41
C ALA A 22 -5.22 27.96 -5.89
N GLU A 23 -4.81 29.19 -6.12
CA GLU A 23 -4.66 29.77 -7.44
C GLU A 23 -3.20 29.66 -7.89
N LYS A 24 -2.94 28.86 -8.93
CA LYS A 24 -1.61 28.70 -9.51
C LYS A 24 -1.57 29.38 -10.88
N ILE A 25 -0.58 30.22 -11.11
CA ILE A 25 -0.33 30.84 -12.42
C ILE A 25 0.82 30.08 -13.06
N GLU A 26 0.56 29.39 -14.17
CA GLU A 26 1.59 28.77 -14.99
C GLU A 26 1.92 29.70 -16.16
N THR A 27 3.17 30.13 -16.23
CA THR A 27 3.67 31.05 -17.27
C THR A 27 4.62 30.27 -18.17
N LEU A 28 4.41 30.37 -19.48
CA LEU A 28 5.31 29.81 -20.49
C LEU A 28 6.16 30.94 -21.07
N TRP A 29 7.48 30.80 -20.96
CA TRP A 29 8.47 31.73 -21.51
C TRP A 29 9.13 31.15 -22.75
N ASN A 30 9.35 32.00 -23.77
CA ASN A 30 10.25 31.72 -24.88
C ASN A 30 11.53 32.51 -24.68
N CYS A 31 12.62 31.82 -24.38
CA CYS A 31 13.92 32.38 -24.07
C CYS A 31 14.87 32.23 -25.26
N LYS A 32 15.51 33.34 -25.65
CA LYS A 32 16.64 33.35 -26.58
C LYS A 32 17.94 33.42 -25.79
N ASP A 33 18.79 32.43 -26.02
CA ASP A 33 20.15 32.41 -25.47
C ASP A 33 21.11 33.32 -26.25
N THR A 34 22.30 33.56 -25.72
CA THR A 34 23.36 34.35 -26.41
C THR A 34 23.78 33.72 -27.73
N ASP A 35 23.64 32.40 -27.86
CA ASP A 35 23.93 31.64 -29.08
C ASP A 35 22.76 31.63 -30.09
N GLY A 36 21.70 32.41 -29.83
CA GLY A 36 20.56 32.59 -30.75
C GLY A 36 19.51 31.47 -30.71
N ARG A 37 19.71 30.41 -29.90
CA ARG A 37 18.76 29.30 -29.75
C ARG A 37 17.55 29.69 -28.90
N THR A 38 16.34 29.44 -29.42
CA THR A 38 15.07 29.65 -28.70
C THR A 38 14.66 28.41 -27.93
N THR A 39 14.32 28.56 -26.65
CA THR A 39 13.82 27.48 -25.79
C THR A 39 12.54 27.92 -25.08
N LEU A 40 11.51 27.07 -25.14
CA LEU A 40 10.24 27.26 -24.41
C LEU A 40 10.35 26.56 -23.05
N THR A 41 10.18 27.30 -21.96
CA THR A 41 10.23 26.78 -20.58
C THR A 41 9.06 27.29 -19.75
N ASN A 42 8.54 26.45 -18.86
CA ASN A 42 7.53 26.78 -17.86
C ASN A 42 8.14 26.98 -16.46
N GLN A 43 9.48 26.98 -16.35
CA GLN A 43 10.20 27.22 -15.10
C GLN A 43 10.86 28.60 -15.13
N GLN A 44 10.60 29.41 -14.09
CA GLN A 44 11.17 30.75 -13.99
C GLN A 44 12.70 30.74 -13.80
N SER A 45 13.25 29.70 -13.17
CA SER A 45 14.70 29.50 -13.00
C SER A 45 15.46 29.52 -14.32
N ASP A 46 14.85 29.01 -15.39
CA ASP A 46 15.48 28.84 -16.69
C ASP A 46 15.52 30.14 -17.51
N THR A 47 14.89 31.21 -16.97
CA THR A 47 14.83 32.53 -17.62
C THR A 47 15.98 33.46 -17.23
N VAL A 48 16.79 33.08 -16.23
CA VAL A 48 17.85 33.92 -15.70
C VAL A 48 19.02 33.99 -16.69
N GLY A 49 19.43 35.20 -17.07
CA GLY A 49 20.54 35.43 -18.01
C GLY A 49 20.19 35.28 -19.50
N LYS A 50 18.93 34.98 -19.84
CA LYS A 50 18.47 34.83 -21.23
C LYS A 50 17.41 35.88 -21.58
N ASN A 51 17.29 36.22 -22.87
CA ASN A 51 16.25 37.16 -23.31
C ASN A 51 14.92 36.43 -23.48
N CYS A 52 14.10 36.45 -22.43
CA CYS A 52 12.86 35.70 -22.35
C CYS A 52 11.62 36.57 -22.53
N ARG A 53 10.71 36.13 -23.41
CA ARG A 53 9.38 36.73 -23.59
C ARG A 53 8.30 35.75 -23.15
N ILE A 54 7.33 36.26 -22.40
CA ILE A 54 6.14 35.50 -22.02
C ILE A 54 5.31 35.21 -23.29
N VAL A 55 5.03 33.93 -23.52
CA VAL A 55 4.21 33.46 -24.65
C VAL A 55 2.77 33.26 -24.22
N SER A 56 2.55 32.63 -23.08
CA SER A 56 1.22 32.43 -22.53
C SER A 56 1.25 32.38 -21.01
N GLN A 57 0.17 32.86 -20.39
CA GLN A 57 -0.08 32.75 -18.96
C GLN A 57 -1.45 32.14 -18.77
N GLN A 58 -1.50 31.03 -18.06
CA GLN A 58 -2.74 30.33 -17.75
C GLN A 58 -2.92 30.29 -16.23
N ARG A 59 -4.09 30.75 -15.80
CA ARG A 59 -4.52 30.70 -14.41
C ARG A 59 -5.28 29.41 -14.20
N VAL A 60 -4.70 28.50 -13.42
CA VAL A 60 -5.29 27.19 -13.12
C VAL A 60 -5.94 27.27 -11.75
N THR A 61 -7.27 27.24 -11.73
CA THR A 61 -8.06 27.18 -10.51
C THR A 61 -8.29 25.72 -10.15
N VAL A 62 -7.65 25.23 -9.09
CA VAL A 62 -7.86 23.86 -8.61
C VAL A 62 -9.00 23.88 -7.60
N VAL A 63 -10.17 23.36 -7.98
CA VAL A 63 -11.31 23.19 -7.08
C VAL A 63 -11.20 21.81 -6.40
N PRO A 64 -11.17 21.73 -5.06
CA PRO A 64 -11.15 20.45 -4.38
C PRO A 64 -12.44 19.68 -4.70
N ALA A 65 -12.31 18.39 -4.99
CA ALA A 65 -13.47 17.54 -5.25
C ALA A 65 -14.40 17.54 -4.02
N PRO A 66 -15.73 17.62 -4.21
CA PRO A 66 -16.66 17.56 -3.10
C PRO A 66 -16.47 16.23 -2.37
N SER A 67 -16.35 16.28 -1.04
CA SER A 67 -16.29 15.07 -0.22
C SER A 67 -17.57 14.27 -0.47
N LYS A 68 -17.46 13.11 -1.11
CA LYS A 68 -18.60 12.21 -1.30
C LYS A 68 -19.10 11.81 0.08
N SER A 69 -20.31 12.22 0.45
CA SER A 69 -21.01 11.67 1.60
C SER A 69 -21.21 10.18 1.36
N ALA A 70 -20.83 9.35 2.33
CA ALA A 70 -21.01 7.91 2.24
C ALA A 70 -22.48 7.59 1.94
N ALA A 71 -22.73 6.86 0.86
CA ALA A 71 -24.08 6.44 0.50
C ALA A 71 -24.66 5.60 1.65
N LYS A 72 -25.85 5.95 2.12
CA LYS A 72 -26.53 5.20 3.18
C LYS A 72 -26.79 3.78 2.66
N SER A 73 -26.26 2.77 3.33
CA SER A 73 -26.54 1.37 2.99
C SER A 73 -28.05 1.11 3.04
N PRO A 74 -28.59 0.25 2.15
CA PRO A 74 -30.01 -0.09 2.14
C PRO A 74 -30.48 -0.58 3.52
N ALA A 75 -31.67 -0.19 3.96
CA ALA A 75 -32.19 -0.51 5.29
C ALA A 75 -32.29 -2.03 5.57
N ASN A 76 -32.42 -2.84 4.52
CA ASN A 76 -32.58 -4.30 4.60
C ASN A 76 -31.29 -5.07 4.31
N PHE A 77 -30.12 -4.43 4.31
CA PHE A 77 -28.87 -5.15 4.12
C PHE A 77 -28.51 -5.95 5.39
N PRO A 78 -28.22 -7.27 5.30
CA PRO A 78 -27.82 -8.07 6.43
C PRO A 78 -26.56 -7.50 7.10
N LYS A 79 -26.62 -7.25 8.40
CA LYS A 79 -25.47 -6.79 9.19
C LYS A 79 -24.90 -7.97 9.96
N GLU A 80 -23.61 -8.19 9.80
CA GLU A 80 -22.90 -9.19 10.60
C GLU A 80 -22.83 -8.73 12.07
N SER A 81 -23.20 -9.62 12.99
CA SER A 81 -23.10 -9.32 14.42
C SER A 81 -21.64 -9.37 14.90
N VAL A 82 -21.38 -8.84 16.09
CA VAL A 82 -20.04 -8.96 16.71
C VAL A 82 -19.66 -10.43 16.91
N ASN A 83 -20.64 -11.28 17.26
CA ASN A 83 -20.43 -12.71 17.46
C ASN A 83 -20.10 -13.43 16.15
N ASP A 84 -20.77 -13.07 15.05
CA ASP A 84 -20.50 -13.64 13.72
C ASP A 84 -19.07 -13.30 13.27
N ARG A 85 -18.64 -12.04 13.45
CA ARG A 85 -17.25 -11.62 13.15
C ARG A 85 -16.22 -12.35 13.99
N ALA A 86 -16.51 -12.58 15.27
CA ALA A 86 -15.63 -13.32 16.16
C ALA A 86 -15.52 -14.79 15.74
N ALA A 87 -16.65 -15.43 15.41
CA ALA A 87 -16.68 -16.81 14.91
C ALA A 87 -15.96 -16.95 13.57
N ALA A 88 -16.08 -15.97 12.67
CA ALA A 88 -15.36 -15.95 11.40
C ALA A 88 -13.84 -15.85 11.60
N ARG A 89 -13.38 -14.97 12.51
CA ARG A 89 -11.96 -14.84 12.88
C ARG A 89 -11.41 -16.13 13.49
N GLU A 90 -12.18 -16.79 14.34
CA GLU A 90 -11.80 -18.08 14.92
C GLU A 90 -11.62 -19.15 13.83
N ARG A 91 -12.55 -19.24 12.86
CA ARG A 91 -12.41 -20.14 11.71
C ARG A 91 -11.19 -19.80 10.87
N GLN A 92 -10.94 -18.51 10.63
CA GLN A 92 -9.75 -18.05 9.91
C GLN A 92 -8.46 -18.48 10.65
N ARG A 93 -8.41 -18.30 11.97
CA ARG A 93 -7.27 -18.74 12.78
C ARG A 93 -7.04 -20.25 12.64
N GLN A 94 -8.08 -21.05 12.78
CA GLN A 94 -7.98 -22.51 12.65
C GLN A 94 -7.51 -22.96 11.28
N THR A 95 -7.93 -22.26 10.21
CA THR A 95 -7.43 -22.52 8.85
C THR A 95 -5.94 -22.20 8.74
N LEU A 96 -5.51 -21.02 9.19
CA LEU A 96 -4.10 -20.62 9.15
C LEU A 96 -3.21 -21.54 10.00
N GLU A 97 -3.69 -21.99 11.17
CA GLU A 97 -2.98 -22.95 12.01
C GLU A 97 -2.82 -24.31 11.33
N ARG A 98 -3.87 -24.79 10.65
CA ARG A 98 -3.81 -26.04 9.88
C ARG A 98 -2.83 -25.94 8.72
N GLU A 99 -2.89 -24.85 7.96
CA GLU A 99 -1.95 -24.59 6.85
C GLU A 99 -0.51 -24.47 7.36
N MET A 100 -0.30 -23.83 8.51
CA MET A 100 1.02 -23.72 9.13
C MET A 100 1.56 -25.09 9.55
N ALA A 101 0.73 -25.97 10.14
CA ALA A 101 1.13 -27.32 10.47
C ALA A 101 1.52 -28.12 9.21
N GLN A 102 0.72 -28.00 8.14
CA GLN A 102 1.02 -28.63 6.86
C GLN A 102 2.35 -28.12 6.27
N GLU A 103 2.61 -26.81 6.28
CA GLU A 103 3.87 -26.25 5.79
C GLU A 103 5.08 -26.68 6.63
N GLN A 104 4.91 -26.87 7.94
CA GLN A 104 5.96 -27.42 8.82
C GLN A 104 6.32 -28.87 8.44
N ASP A 105 5.32 -29.71 8.17
CA ASP A 105 5.52 -31.09 7.71
C ASP A 105 6.19 -31.14 6.33
N LEU A 106 5.78 -30.26 5.43
CA LEU A 106 6.38 -30.10 4.10
C LEU A 106 7.84 -29.63 4.20
N LEU A 107 8.13 -28.66 5.08
CA LEU A 107 9.50 -28.21 5.34
C LEU A 107 10.38 -29.34 5.88
N ALA A 108 9.87 -30.12 6.84
CA ALA A 108 10.59 -31.28 7.38
C ALA A 108 10.91 -32.31 6.29
N THR A 109 9.93 -32.57 5.42
CA THR A 109 10.09 -33.48 4.27
C THR A 109 11.09 -32.92 3.25
N ALA A 110 11.05 -31.63 2.94
CA ALA A 110 11.98 -30.98 2.02
C ALA A 110 13.43 -31.03 2.54
N LYS A 111 13.62 -30.77 3.85
CA LYS A 111 14.94 -30.90 4.50
C LYS A 111 15.47 -32.33 4.45
N ARG A 112 14.62 -33.33 4.68
CA ARG A 112 15.01 -34.74 4.57
C ARG A 112 15.45 -35.07 3.13
N LYS A 113 14.67 -34.66 2.12
CA LYS A 113 15.03 -34.87 0.72
C LYS A 113 16.34 -34.18 0.33
N LEU A 114 16.56 -32.94 0.80
CA LEU A 114 17.82 -32.24 0.59
C LEU A 114 18.99 -33.05 1.17
N ALA A 115 18.88 -33.50 2.43
CA ALA A 115 19.92 -34.30 3.08
C ALA A 115 20.18 -35.64 2.36
N GLU A 116 19.13 -36.32 1.90
CA GLU A 116 19.25 -37.54 1.07
C GLU A 116 20.04 -37.25 -0.21
N GLN A 117 19.79 -36.12 -0.87
CA GLN A 117 20.46 -35.73 -2.12
C GLN A 117 21.90 -35.24 -1.90
N GLU A 118 22.18 -34.65 -0.75
CA GLU A 118 23.53 -34.29 -0.32
C GLU A 118 24.37 -35.54 -0.01
N ALA A 119 23.75 -36.59 0.55
CA ALA A 119 24.42 -37.85 0.85
C ALA A 119 24.74 -38.69 -0.41
N ILE A 120 24.08 -38.44 -1.54
CA ILE A 120 24.39 -39.12 -2.81
C ILE A 120 25.73 -38.63 -3.36
N ARG A 121 26.75 -39.49 -3.24
CA ARG A 121 28.05 -39.33 -3.89
C ARG A 121 27.98 -39.83 -5.33
N SER A 122 27.73 -38.94 -6.30
CA SER A 122 27.60 -39.31 -7.72
C SER A 122 28.93 -39.37 -8.49
N GLY A 123 30.08 -39.18 -7.83
CA GLY A 123 31.38 -39.11 -8.52
C GLY A 123 31.64 -37.80 -9.27
N ASP A 124 30.64 -36.93 -9.39
CA ASP A 124 30.75 -35.56 -9.94
C ASP A 124 31.35 -34.56 -8.94
N GLU A 125 31.94 -35.03 -7.84
CA GLU A 125 32.49 -34.21 -6.74
C GLU A 125 33.55 -33.20 -7.24
N LYS A 126 34.17 -33.47 -8.39
CA LYS A 126 35.14 -32.57 -9.05
C LYS A 126 34.47 -31.40 -9.78
N ASN A 127 33.18 -31.50 -10.12
CA ASN A 127 32.41 -30.46 -10.78
C ASN A 127 31.35 -29.89 -9.82
N TYR A 128 31.77 -28.91 -9.04
CA TYR A 128 30.93 -28.23 -8.06
C TYR A 128 29.66 -27.63 -8.67
N ALA A 129 29.73 -27.10 -9.90
CA ALA A 129 28.57 -26.51 -10.57
C ALA A 129 27.46 -27.54 -10.85
N ARG A 130 27.82 -28.78 -11.23
CA ARG A 130 26.85 -29.87 -11.46
C ARG A 130 26.17 -30.31 -10.17
N VAL A 131 26.93 -30.38 -9.07
CA VAL A 131 26.38 -30.72 -7.75
C VAL A 131 25.41 -29.63 -7.27
N LEU A 132 25.77 -28.36 -7.43
CA LEU A 132 24.88 -27.23 -7.09
C LEU A 132 23.58 -27.28 -7.89
N GLU A 133 23.63 -27.43 -9.21
CA GLU A 133 22.43 -27.50 -10.04
C GLU A 133 21.51 -28.67 -9.65
N ARG A 134 22.08 -29.80 -9.20
CA ARG A 134 21.30 -30.94 -8.67
C ARG A 134 20.61 -30.61 -7.34
N LEU A 135 21.32 -29.94 -6.43
CA LEU A 135 20.83 -29.63 -5.08
C LEU A 135 19.88 -28.43 -5.05
N ARG A 136 20.04 -27.49 -5.98
CA ARG A 136 19.26 -26.26 -6.12
C ARG A 136 17.75 -26.45 -5.96
N PRO A 137 17.06 -27.36 -6.68
CA PRO A 137 15.61 -27.54 -6.51
C PRO A 137 15.20 -27.95 -5.08
N TYR A 138 16.07 -28.68 -4.35
CA TYR A 138 15.79 -29.08 -2.97
C TYR A 138 16.05 -27.94 -1.98
N GLN A 139 17.08 -27.12 -2.24
CA GLN A 139 17.35 -25.90 -1.49
C GLN A 139 16.21 -24.90 -1.66
N ASP A 140 15.77 -24.68 -2.90
CA ASP A 140 14.65 -23.80 -3.24
C ASP A 140 13.35 -24.27 -2.54
N ALA A 141 13.08 -25.57 -2.50
CA ALA A 141 11.93 -26.11 -1.79
C ALA A 141 11.96 -25.81 -0.28
N VAL A 142 13.13 -25.98 0.36
CA VAL A 142 13.31 -25.64 1.79
C VAL A 142 13.09 -24.15 2.02
N GLU A 143 13.61 -23.30 1.14
CA GLU A 143 13.45 -21.85 1.24
C GLU A 143 11.99 -21.43 1.10
N VAL A 144 11.27 -21.96 0.10
CA VAL A 144 9.84 -21.67 -0.13
C VAL A 144 9.00 -22.03 1.09
N HIS A 145 9.13 -23.25 1.62
CA HIS A 145 8.36 -23.66 2.79
C HIS A 145 8.71 -22.85 4.05
N THR A 146 9.98 -22.44 4.19
CA THR A 146 10.39 -21.56 5.30
C THR A 146 9.71 -20.19 5.20
N LYS A 147 9.72 -19.58 4.01
CA LYS A 147 9.05 -18.29 3.77
C LYS A 147 7.54 -18.37 3.96
N ASN A 148 6.91 -19.46 3.53
CA ASN A 148 5.47 -19.67 3.73
C ASN A 148 5.12 -19.71 5.23
N ILE A 149 5.90 -20.44 6.04
CA ILE A 149 5.71 -20.47 7.50
C ILE A 149 5.86 -19.07 8.11
N GLU A 150 6.84 -18.29 7.66
CA GLU A 150 7.00 -16.91 8.13
C GLU A 150 5.83 -16.01 7.73
N ALA A 151 5.29 -16.16 6.52
CA ALA A 151 4.11 -15.43 6.06
C ALA A 151 2.89 -15.76 6.92
N LEU A 152 2.61 -17.06 7.14
CA LEU A 152 1.49 -17.52 7.97
C LEU A 152 1.61 -17.04 9.43
N LYS A 153 2.83 -17.03 9.99
CA LYS A 153 3.07 -16.46 11.33
C LYS A 153 2.73 -14.97 11.40
N ARG A 154 3.04 -14.19 10.36
CA ARG A 154 2.69 -12.76 10.29
C ARG A 154 1.19 -12.57 10.16
N GLU A 155 0.51 -13.39 9.37
CA GLU A 155 -0.95 -13.35 9.22
C GLU A 155 -1.65 -13.66 10.54
N LEU A 156 -1.22 -14.72 11.25
CA LEU A 156 -1.72 -15.04 12.59
C LEU A 156 -1.51 -13.89 13.59
N ALA A 157 -0.34 -13.25 13.57
CA ALA A 157 -0.05 -12.10 14.43
C ALA A 157 -0.94 -10.87 14.12
N ASN A 158 -1.39 -10.72 12.87
CA ASN A 158 -2.24 -9.61 12.44
C ASN A 158 -3.74 -9.90 12.58
N LEU A 159 -4.16 -11.13 12.88
CA LEU A 159 -5.56 -11.55 12.89
C LEU A 159 -6.43 -10.79 13.92
N TYR A 160 -5.80 -10.27 14.97
CA TYR A 160 -6.46 -9.53 16.06
C TYR A 160 -6.04 -8.06 16.16
N ARG A 161 -5.22 -7.57 15.21
CA ARG A 161 -4.86 -6.15 15.13
C ARG A 161 -5.97 -5.36 14.44
#